data_AF-A0A0A9FPI5-F1
#
_entry.id   AF-A0A0A9FPI5-F1
#
_cell.length_a   1.000
_cell.length_b   1.000
_cell.length_c   1.000
_cell.angle_alpha   90.00
_cell.angle_beta   90.00
_cell.angle_gamma   90.00
#
_symmetry.space_group_name_H-M   'P 1'
#
loop_
_entity.id
_entity.type
_entity.pdbx_description
1 polymer ?
#
loop_
_entity_poly.entity_id
_entity_poly.type
_entity_poly.pdbx_seq_one_letter_code
_entity_poly.pdbx_strand_id
1 'polypeptide(L)' 'MGLSAEMAYMFAEWYKPGCLLEYPLGGSGAIIDALVCGIEKFGSRLALRSHVEKILVENG' A
#
# COMPACT_ATOMS: atom_id res chain seq x y z
N MET A 1 -17.87 -18.19 11.44
CA MET A 1 -17.18 -16.89 11.51
C MET A 1 -15.69 -17.19 11.44
N GLY A 2 -15.11 -17.14 10.23
CA GLY A 2 -13.72 -17.54 9.98
C GLY A 2 -12.81 -16.31 9.93
N LEU A 3 -11.58 -16.46 10.42
CA LEU A 3 -10.51 -15.52 10.10
C LEU A 3 -10.27 -15.56 8.59
N SER A 4 -10.15 -14.39 7.98
CA SER A 4 -9.79 -14.27 6.57
C SER A 4 -8.34 -14.70 6.33
N ALA A 5 -8.00 -15.06 5.09
CA ALA A 5 -6.70 -15.63 4.75
C ALA A 5 -5.54 -14.68 5.10
N GLU A 6 -5.74 -13.37 4.94
CA GLU A 6 -4.78 -12.34 5.31
C GLU A 6 -4.52 -12.29 6.81
N MET A 7 -5.55 -12.45 7.64
CA MET A 7 -5.41 -12.45 9.10
C MET A 7 -4.64 -13.68 9.57
N ALA A 8 -4.98 -14.86 9.03
CA ALA A 8 -4.27 -16.10 9.35
C ALA A 8 -2.77 -16.03 8.97
N TYR A 9 -2.47 -15.44 7.82
CA TYR A 9 -1.09 -15.24 7.36
C TYR A 9 -0.33 -14.27 8.26
N MET A 10 -0.90 -13.09 8.57
CA MET A 10 -0.24 -12.11 9.43
C MET A 10 0.07 -12.64 10.83
N PHE A 11 -0.88 -13.36 11.44
CA PHE A 11 -0.65 -13.98 12.74
C PHE A 11 0.44 -15.04 12.67
N ALA A 12 0.45 -15.90 11.65
CA ALA A 12 1.48 -16.91 11.48
C ALA A 12 2.89 -16.28 11.37
N GLU A 13 3.03 -15.14 10.69
CA GLU A 13 4.30 -14.41 10.60
C GLU A 13 4.71 -13.80 11.95
N TRP A 14 3.77 -13.19 12.68
CA TRP A 14 4.05 -12.53 13.96
C TRP A 14 4.51 -13.46 15.09
N TYR A 15 4.08 -14.73 15.07
CA TYR A 15 4.46 -15.71 16.09
C TYR A 15 5.81 -16.39 15.83
N LYS A 16 6.51 -16.09 14.74
CA LYS A 16 7.84 -16.65 14.48
C LYS A 16 8.85 -16.14 15.52
N PRO A 17 9.77 -16.99 16.04
CA PRO A 17 10.81 -16.55 16.96
C PRO A 17 11.65 -15.40 16.38
N GLY A 18 11.79 -14.32 17.14
CA GLY A 18 12.53 -13.13 16.71
C GLY A 18 11.77 -12.23 15.73
N CYS A 19 10.48 -12.48 15.48
CA CYS A 19 9.66 -11.56 14.69
C CYS A 19 9.51 -10.22 15.40
N LEU A 20 9.59 -9.14 14.63
CA LEU A 20 9.35 -7.77 15.06
C LEU A 20 8.23 -7.21 14.20
N LEU A 21 7.21 -6.65 14.85
CA LEU A 21 6.19 -5.88 14.17
C LEU A 21 6.74 -4.48 13.92
N GLU A 22 7.20 -4.22 12.70
CA GLU A 22 7.57 -2.87 12.29
C GLU A 22 6.32 -2.09 11.91
N TYR A 23 6.19 -0.90 12.51
CA TYR A 23 5.10 0.01 12.21
C TYR A 23 5.70 1.37 11.83
N PRO A 24 5.26 2.01 10.73
CA PRO A 24 5.82 3.29 10.33
C PRO A 24 5.60 4.33 11.41
N LEU A 25 6.65 5.09 11.71
CA LEU A 25 6.52 6.30 12.52
C LEU A 25 5.61 7.27 11.76
N GLY A 26 4.55 7.76 12.40
CA GLY A 26 3.50 8.55 11.76
C GLY A 26 2.33 7.74 11.19
N GLY A 27 2.33 6.42 11.36
CA GLY A 27 1.25 5.54 10.90
C GLY A 27 1.29 5.23 9.41
N SER A 28 0.26 4.57 8.91
CA SER A 28 0.21 4.12 7.50
C SER A 28 0.33 5.27 6.49
N GLY A 29 -0.07 6.49 6.86
CA GLY A 29 0.10 7.69 6.04
C GLY A 29 1.56 7.97 5.66
N ALA A 30 2.51 7.66 6.55
CA ALA A 30 3.94 7.89 6.28
C ALA A 30 4.48 7.07 5.10
N ILE A 31 3.88 5.91 4.80
CA ILE A 31 4.22 5.11 3.61
C ILE A 31 3.79 5.85 2.35
N ILE A 32 2.59 6.45 2.37
CA ILE A 32 2.05 7.21 1.24
C ILE A 32 2.89 8.47 1.00
N ASP A 33 3.27 9.17 2.07
CA ASP A 33 4.12 10.35 1.98
C ASP A 33 5.49 10.02 1.34
N ALA A 34 6.09 8.89 1.71
CA ALA A 34 7.33 8.41 1.10
C ALA A 34 7.18 8.13 -0.41
N LEU A 35 6.04 7.55 -0.82
CA LEU A 35 5.73 7.32 -2.23
C LEU A 35 5.54 8.63 -3.00
N VAL A 36 4.79 9.59 -2.44
CA VAL A 36 4.57 10.92 -3.05
C VAL A 36 5.90 11.64 -3.24
N CYS A 37 6.77 11.62 -2.23
CA CYS A 37 8.12 12.18 -2.32
C CYS A 37 8.91 11.60 -3.50
N GLY A 38 8.82 10.29 -3.73
CA GLY A 38 9.40 9.63 -4.91
C GLY A 38 8.83 10.16 -6.23
N ILE A 39 7.50 10.20 -6.37
CA ILE A 39 6.81 10.67 -7.58
C ILE A 39 7.24 12.10 -7.93
N GLU A 40 7.25 12.99 -6.95
CA GLU A 40 7.64 14.40 -7.13
C GLU A 40 9.12 14.54 -7.50
N LYS A 41 10.01 13.77 -6.87
CA LYS A 41 11.45 13.79 -7.14
C LYS A 41 11.80 13.43 -8.59
N PHE A 42 11.07 12.51 -9.20
CA PHE A 42 11.31 12.07 -10.59
C PHE A 42 10.48 12.83 -11.63
N GLY A 43 9.79 13.91 -11.24
CA GLY A 43 8.98 14.73 -12.15
C GLY A 43 7.76 13.99 -12.70
N SER A 44 7.29 12.96 -11.99
CA SER A 44 6.08 12.22 -12.36
C SER A 44 4.81 12.98 -11.96
N ARG A 45 3.65 12.53 -12.45
CA ARG A 45 2.36 13.20 -12.20
C ARG A 45 1.55 12.46 -11.13
N LEU A 46 1.12 13.19 -10.10
CA LEU A 46 0.12 12.73 -9.13
C LEU A 46 -1.26 13.32 -9.49
N ALA A 47 -2.27 12.46 -9.62
CA ALA A 47 -3.65 12.86 -9.92
C ALA A 47 -4.59 12.40 -8.80
N LEU A 48 -4.92 13.31 -7.87
CA LEU A 48 -5.83 13.05 -6.76
C LEU A 48 -7.26 13.45 -7.13
N ARG A 49 -8.25 12.80 -6.51
CA ARG A 49 -9.68 13.07 -6.71
C ARG A 49 -10.09 13.14 -8.19
N SER A 50 -9.35 12.44 -9.03
CA SER A 50 -9.48 12.49 -10.49
C SER A 50 -10.31 11.28 -10.91
N HIS A 51 -11.63 11.42 -10.87
CA HIS A 51 -12.54 10.34 -11.27
C HIS A 51 -12.30 9.95 -12.73
N VAL A 52 -12.05 8.67 -12.99
CA VAL A 52 -11.86 8.15 -14.35
C VAL A 52 -13.22 7.76 -14.93
N GLU A 53 -13.66 8.45 -15.99
CA GLU A 53 -14.94 8.17 -16.66
C GLU A 53 -14.83 6.98 -17.63
N LYS A 54 -13.73 6.91 -18.39
CA LYS A 54 -13.52 5.88 -19.41
C LYS A 54 -12.06 5.49 -19.50
N ILE A 55 -11.82 4.19 -19.67
CA ILE A 55 -10.53 3.63 -20.05
C ILE A 55 -10.67 3.17 -21.50
N LEU A 56 -9.81 3.68 -22.39
CA LEU A 56 -9.76 3.25 -23.78
C LEU A 56 -8.87 2.00 -23.87
N VAL A 57 -9.41 0.92 -24.43
CA VAL A 57 -8.68 -0.33 -24.64
C VAL A 57 -8.78 -0.69 -26.12
N GLU A 58 -7.65 -0.92 -26.76
CA GLU A 58 -7.54 -1.34 -28.16
C GLU A 58 -6.66 -2.59 -28.22
N ASN A 59 -7.10 -3.62 -28.96
CA ASN A 59 -6.32 -4.82 -29.29
C ASN A 59 -5.83 -5.75 -28.16
N GLY A 60 -6.37 -5.64 -26.92
CA GLY A 60 -6.30 -6.69 -25.89
C GLY A 60 -4.90 -6.98 -25.35
#